data_AF-A0A2X3D140-F1
#
_entry.id   AF-A0A2X3D140-F1
#
_cell.length_a   1.000
_cell.length_b   1.000
_cell.length_c   1.000
_cell.angle_alpha   90.00
_cell.angle_beta   90.00
_cell.angle_gamma   90.00
#
_symmetry.space_group_name_H-M   'P 1'
#
loop_
_entity.id
_entity.type
_entity.pdbx_description
1 polymer ?
#
loop_
_entity_poly.entity_id
_entity_poly.type
_entity_poly.pdbx_seq_one_letter_code
_entity_poly.pdbx_strand_id
1 'polypeptide(L)'
;MQDLKCSAIRIANGEHTGRQIGSPITDLALRMLHDMTGADSSVSKCYFTRAKSGVLMKSVTIAIRNRDHRVIGLLCINMNLDVPFPRS
;
A
#
# COMPACT_ATOMS: atom_id res chain seq x y z
N MET A 1 19.09 -9.60 -1.08
CA MET A 1 18.37 -8.36 -1.44
C MET A 1 16.96 -8.79 -1.84
N GLN A 2 15.94 -8.44 -1.06
CA GLN A 2 14.55 -8.78 -1.43
C GLN A 2 14.27 -8.13 -2.80
N ASP A 3 13.79 -8.91 -3.76
CA ASP A 3 13.62 -8.41 -5.13
C ASP A 3 12.41 -7.47 -5.20
N LEU A 4 12.67 -6.20 -4.90
CA LEU A 4 11.68 -5.13 -4.86
C LEU A 4 11.00 -4.92 -6.23
N LYS A 5 11.60 -5.43 -7.31
CA LYS A 5 11.05 -5.37 -8.67
C LYS A 5 9.83 -6.28 -8.85
N CYS A 6 9.69 -7.32 -8.04
CA CYS A 6 8.57 -8.28 -8.05
C CYS A 6 7.85 -8.36 -6.70
N SER A 7 7.71 -7.24 -6.00
CA SER A 7 7.29 -7.20 -4.58
C SER A 7 5.78 -7.23 -4.34
N ALA A 8 4.95 -7.04 -5.38
CA ALA A 8 3.50 -7.23 -5.24
C ALA A 8 3.14 -8.73 -5.25
N ILE A 9 2.95 -9.30 -4.06
CA ILE A 9 2.69 -10.74 -3.90
C ILE A 9 1.19 -11.05 -3.97
N ARG A 10 0.33 -10.10 -3.57
CA ARG A 10 -1.13 -10.21 -3.67
C ARG A 10 -1.74 -8.86 -3.97
N ILE A 11 -2.66 -8.82 -4.91
CA ILE A 11 -3.45 -7.64 -5.26
C ILE A 11 -4.90 -8.06 -5.39
N ALA A 12 -5.78 -7.37 -4.68
CA ALA A 12 -7.22 -7.37 -4.93
C ALA A 12 -7.57 -6.07 -5.65
N ASN A 13 -8.52 -6.13 -6.61
CA ASN A 13 -9.01 -4.97 -7.37
C ASN A 13 -7.89 -4.18 -8.08
N GLY A 14 -6.92 -4.90 -8.66
CA GLY A 14 -5.76 -4.32 -9.35
C GLY A 14 -6.14 -3.40 -10.51
N GLU A 15 -7.30 -3.62 -11.14
CA GLU A 15 -7.89 -2.77 -12.17
C GLU A 15 -8.02 -1.30 -11.76
N HIS A 16 -8.32 -1.02 -10.49
CA HIS A 16 -8.44 0.36 -9.99
C HIS A 16 -7.09 1.04 -9.79
N THR A 17 -6.00 0.28 -9.70
CA THR A 17 -4.66 0.82 -9.44
C THR A 17 -3.69 0.65 -10.62
N GLY A 18 -4.07 -0.16 -11.62
CA GLY A 18 -3.19 -0.57 -12.72
C GLY A 18 -1.99 -1.39 -12.26
N ARG A 19 -2.15 -2.14 -11.15
CA ARG A 19 -1.11 -3.04 -10.60
C ARG A 19 -1.53 -4.50 -10.75
N GLN A 20 -0.56 -5.36 -11.05
CA GLN A 20 -0.67 -6.82 -11.11
C GLN A 20 0.34 -7.49 -10.17
N ILE A 21 0.15 -8.79 -9.87
CA ILE A 21 1.16 -9.58 -9.16
C ILE A 21 2.52 -9.43 -9.86
N GLY A 22 3.58 -9.26 -9.09
CA GLY A 22 4.92 -8.97 -9.60
C GLY A 22 5.16 -7.50 -9.99
N SER A 23 4.19 -6.60 -9.81
CA SER A 23 4.46 -5.16 -9.94
C SER A 23 5.51 -4.71 -8.92
N PRO A 24 6.39 -3.77 -9.29
CA PRO A 24 7.35 -3.22 -8.34
C PRO A 24 6.62 -2.48 -7.21
N ILE A 25 7.34 -2.32 -6.10
CA ILE A 25 6.92 -1.41 -5.03
C ILE A 25 6.98 0.02 -5.56
N THR A 26 5.99 0.83 -5.19
CA THR A 26 5.99 2.25 -5.57
C THR A 26 6.94 3.05 -4.67
N ASP A 27 7.47 4.18 -5.15
CA ASP A 27 8.32 5.08 -4.34
C ASP A 27 7.63 5.54 -3.05
N LEU A 28 6.32 5.72 -3.06
CA LEU A 28 5.55 6.06 -1.86
C LEU A 28 5.61 4.95 -0.81
N ALA A 29 5.35 3.71 -1.22
CA ALA A 29 5.44 2.54 -0.34
C ALA A 29 6.89 2.27 0.13
N LEU A 30 7.90 2.56 -0.70
CA LEU A 30 9.31 2.53 -0.30
C LEU A 30 9.62 3.53 0.82
N ARG A 31 9.16 4.77 0.68
CA ARG A 31 9.31 5.78 1.75
C ARG A 31 8.59 5.36 3.02
N MET A 32 7.36 4.86 2.92
CA MET A 32 6.61 4.36 4.08
C MET A 32 7.31 3.17 4.74
N LEU A 33 7.91 2.26 3.96
CA LEU A 33 8.72 1.17 4.51
C LEU A 33 9.89 1.71 5.32
N HIS A 34 10.62 2.69 4.78
CA HIS A 34 11.74 3.32 5.48
C HIS A 34 11.29 3.98 6.78
N ASP A 35 10.24 4.81 6.72
CA ASP A 35 9.70 5.53 7.89
C ASP A 35 9.19 4.56 8.97
N MET A 36 8.52 3.48 8.58
CA MET A 36 7.99 2.49 9.50
C MET A 36 9.07 1.56 10.06
N THR A 37 10.19 1.37 9.37
CA THR A 37 11.28 0.53 9.87
C THR A 37 11.89 1.11 11.15
N GLY A 38 11.95 2.44 11.27
CA GLY A 38 12.46 3.15 12.45
C GLY A 38 11.40 3.57 13.48
N ALA A 39 10.13 3.26 13.26
CA ALA A 39 9.03 3.68 14.13
C ALA A 39 8.36 2.51 14.84
N ASP A 40 7.85 2.74 16.06
CA ASP A 40 7.04 1.75 16.80
C ASP A 40 5.65 1.55 16.18
N SER A 41 5.15 2.56 15.45
CA SER A 41 3.87 2.44 14.76
C SER A 41 3.96 1.48 13.58
N SER A 42 2.95 0.62 13.45
CA SER A 42 2.78 -0.26 12.29
C SER A 42 1.73 0.26 11.31
N VAL A 43 1.08 1.39 11.59
CA VAL A 43 0.00 1.92 10.74
C VAL A 43 0.33 3.37 10.37
N SER A 44 0.20 3.69 9.08
CA SER A 44 0.36 5.07 8.61
C SER A 44 -0.85 5.89 9.06
N LYS A 45 -0.68 7.21 9.16
CA LYS A 45 -1.85 8.09 9.11
C LYS A 45 -2.60 7.85 7.79
N CYS A 46 -3.92 8.05 7.76
CA CYS A 46 -4.67 8.03 6.50
C CYS A 46 -4.16 9.13 5.56
N TYR A 47 -4.02 8.83 4.28
CA TYR A 47 -3.51 9.76 3.27
C TYR A 47 -4.29 9.64 1.97
N PHE A 48 -4.20 10.67 1.13
CA PHE A 48 -4.80 10.63 -0.20
C PHE A 48 -3.75 10.19 -1.23
N THR A 49 -4.17 9.39 -2.20
CA THR A 49 -3.38 9.04 -3.38
C THR A 49 -4.22 9.17 -4.64
N ARG A 50 -3.57 9.11 -5.80
CA ARG A 50 -4.26 8.96 -7.07
C ARG A 50 -3.84 7.65 -7.73
N ALA A 51 -4.82 6.95 -8.30
CA ALA A 51 -4.53 5.85 -9.21
C ALA A 51 -3.89 6.36 -10.50
N LYS A 52 -3.32 5.46 -11.31
CA LYS A 52 -2.82 5.79 -12.66
C LYS A 52 -3.90 6.42 -13.56
N SER A 53 -5.17 6.06 -13.34
CA SER A 53 -6.32 6.64 -14.04
C SER A 53 -6.68 8.05 -13.60
N GLY A 54 -6.05 8.58 -12.54
CA GLY A 54 -6.35 9.89 -11.95
C GLY A 54 -7.37 9.87 -10.82
N VAL A 55 -8.09 8.76 -10.62
CA VAL A 55 -9.10 8.56 -9.55
C VAL A 55 -8.51 8.85 -8.18
N LEU A 56 -9.24 9.62 -7.36
CA LEU A 56 -8.84 9.94 -5.99
C LEU A 56 -9.09 8.75 -5.06
N MET A 57 -8.08 8.41 -4.27
CA MET A 57 -8.11 7.28 -3.35
C MET A 57 -7.82 7.77 -1.93
N LYS A 58 -8.54 7.22 -0.94
CA LYS A 58 -8.16 7.30 0.47
C LYS A 58 -7.41 6.03 0.86
N SER A 59 -6.20 6.19 1.37
CA SER A 59 -5.26 5.09 1.55
C SER A 59 -4.76 4.99 2.98
N VAL A 60 -4.42 3.76 3.38
CA VAL A 60 -3.67 3.46 4.59
C VAL A 60 -2.67 2.35 4.29
N THR A 61 -1.49 2.43 4.90
CA THR A 61 -0.46 1.39 4.81
C THR A 61 -0.21 0.82 6.20
N ILE A 62 -0.08 -0.50 6.26
CA ILE A 62 0.17 -1.27 7.47
C ILE A 62 1.46 -2.07 7.28
N ALA A 63 2.43 -1.89 8.16
CA ALA A 63 3.64 -2.69 8.21
C ALA A 63 3.34 -4.06 8.81
N ILE A 64 3.76 -5.12 8.12
CA ILE A 64 3.73 -6.49 8.63
C ILE A 64 5.10 -6.78 9.21
N ARG A 65 5.13 -7.16 10.50
CA ARG A 65 6.37 -7.45 11.22
C ARG A 65 6.49 -8.93 11.57
N ASN A 66 7.72 -9.43 11.61
CA ASN A 66 8.00 -10.76 12.15
C ASN A 66 8.13 -10.72 13.69
N ARG A 67 8.45 -11.87 14.31
CA ARG A 67 8.66 -11.99 15.76
C ARG A 67 9.83 -11.15 16.30
N ASP A 68 10.78 -10.78 15.42
CA ASP A 68 11.93 -9.93 15.76
C ASP A 68 11.64 -8.43 15.55
N HIS A 69 10.35 -8.04 15.42
CA HIS A 69 9.89 -6.68 15.14
C HIS A 69 10.38 -6.07 13.80
N ARG A 70 10.99 -6.87 12.92
CA ARG A 70 11.45 -6.43 11.60
C ARG A 70 10.28 -6.34 10.63
N VAL A 71 10.20 -5.25 9.86
CA VAL A 71 9.22 -5.15 8.76
C VAL A 71 9.58 -6.16 7.67
N ILE A 72 8.64 -7.02 7.32
CA ILE A 72 8.79 -8.06 6.29
C ILE A 72 7.86 -7.86 5.09
N GLY A 73 6.92 -6.92 5.19
CA GLY A 73 6.00 -6.58 4.12
C GLY A 73 5.11 -5.39 4.46
N LEU A 74 4.34 -4.94 3.49
CA LEU A 74 3.36 -3.87 3.63
C LEU A 74 1.99 -4.36 3.12
N LEU A 75 0.94 -4.09 3.89
CA LEU A 75 -0.44 -4.17 3.44
C LEU A 75 -0.94 -2.75 3.14
N CYS A 76 -1.28 -2.49 1.90
CA CYS A 76 -1.83 -1.21 1.47
C CYS A 76 -3.32 -1.37 1.16
N ILE A 77 -4.15 -0.57 1.81
CA ILE A 77 -5.59 -0.50 1.54
C ILE A 77 -5.86 0.83 0.85
N ASN A 78 -6.52 0.78 -0.31
CA ASN A 78 -6.87 1.97 -1.10
C ASN A 78 -8.37 1.93 -1.38
N MET A 79 -9.08 2.97 -0.94
CA MET A 79 -10.51 3.15 -1.15
C MET A 79 -10.74 4.17 -2.25
N ASN A 80 -11.45 3.76 -3.30
CA ASN A 80 -11.90 4.66 -4.37
C ASN A 80 -12.94 5.64 -3.82
N LEU A 81 -12.74 6.93 -4.04
CA LEU A 81 -13.64 8.00 -3.58
C LEU A 81 -14.55 8.55 -4.68
N ASP A 82 -14.35 8.16 -5.94
CA ASP A 82 -15.21 8.56 -7.06
C ASP A 82 -16.47 7.69 -7.15
N VAL A 83 -16.52 6.58 -6.39
CA VAL A 83 -17.74 5.78 -6.24
C VAL A 83 -18.55 6.30 -5.05
N PRO A 84 -19.84 6.68 -5.25
CA PRO A 84 -20.68 7.05 -4.13
C PRO A 84 -20.80 5.85 -3.17
N PHE A 85 -20.73 6.12 -1.87
CA PHE A 85 -21.03 5.08 -0.87
C PHE A 85 -22.45 4.55 -1.17
N PRO A 86 -22.62 3.22 -1.33
CA PRO A 86 -23.94 2.66 -1.50
C PRO A 86 -24.79 3.10 -0.29
N ARG A 87 -25.89 3.80 -0.58
CA ARG A 87 -26.85 4.16 0.45
C ARG A 87 -27.47 2.84 0.92
N SER A 88 -27.32 2.57 2.21
CA SER A 88 -28.00 1.48 2.93
C SER A 88 -29.51 1.64 2.84
#